data_AF-A0A538NJ20-F1
#
_entry.id   AF-A0A538NJ20-F1
#
_cell.length_a   1.000
_cell.length_b   1.000
_cell.length_c   1.000
_cell.angle_alpha   90.00
_cell.angle_beta   90.00
_cell.angle_gamma   90.00
#
_symmetry.space_group_name_H-M   'P 1'
#
loop_
_entity.id
_entity.type
_entity.pdbx_description
1 polymer ?
#
loop_
_entity_poly.entity_id
_entity_poly.type
_entity_poly.pdbx_seq_one_letter_code
_entity_poly.pdbx_strand_id
1 'polypeptide(L)'
;MKPRCRLDFRLRHGSSAVVFPRTGRNLPHFPPHVCQAVFHAMSKTKSFGIELLVSLVCFCAASQADDAQARFDSAQYTNGALHLHIANAHGSRYVIQTSSNLADWTALATNSVSQTTFVENAANFPSRFYRLSSLAGVGSIQTVWIVMMENTDWSTFPDNSDAPYINSLLPRFAHAENYRSFNHPSLPNYITLEAGDNLGLNDGSWLPGSAHSQSTTDHLTTYLKNKGISWKAYSENLPGDGTILPLFDGPGYSLDHNPFVYFYDVTGNPPATNSSYGIAHLRPLETEFARDLTNSNVASYNFIVPNDYDQGEKLAPPLNNRVRQADTWLAREIPVIMASRAYTNGGVIFILWDEGVSS
;
A
#
# COMPACT_ATOMS: atom_id res chain seq x y z
N MET A 1 24.11 -21.18 -38.53
CA MET A 1 23.15 -22.27 -38.22
C MET A 1 22.23 -21.79 -37.10
N LYS A 2 20.93 -21.65 -37.35
CA LYS A 2 19.95 -21.29 -36.32
C LYS A 2 19.57 -22.56 -35.54
N PRO A 3 19.56 -22.56 -34.19
CA PRO A 3 19.07 -23.70 -33.44
C PRO A 3 17.55 -23.84 -33.68
N ARG A 4 17.12 -25.05 -34.06
CA ARG A 4 15.71 -25.42 -34.13
C ARG A 4 15.28 -25.89 -32.74
N CYS A 5 14.34 -25.20 -32.10
CA CYS A 5 13.63 -25.74 -30.93
C CYS A 5 12.79 -26.94 -31.37
N ARG A 6 13.04 -28.10 -30.76
CA ARG A 6 12.18 -29.28 -30.82
C ARG A 6 11.39 -29.31 -29.52
N LEU A 7 10.08 -29.06 -29.58
CA LEU A 7 9.18 -29.30 -28.45
C LEU A 7 8.74 -30.77 -28.50
N ASP A 8 9.08 -31.53 -27.47
CA ASP A 8 8.51 -32.86 -27.21
C ASP A 8 7.37 -32.72 -26.21
N PHE A 9 6.14 -33.02 -26.62
CA PHE A 9 5.01 -33.24 -25.71
C PHE A 9 4.67 -34.72 -25.71
N ARG A 10 4.78 -35.40 -24.56
CA ARG A 10 4.15 -36.71 -24.35
C ARG A 10 2.70 -36.50 -23.95
N LEU A 11 1.78 -36.78 -24.88
CA LEU A 11 0.35 -36.87 -24.62
C LEU A 11 0.02 -38.24 -24.02
N ARG A 12 -0.67 -38.29 -22.87
CA ARG A 12 -1.46 -39.49 -22.50
C ARG A 12 -2.87 -39.28 -23.05
N HIS A 13 -3.22 -40.15 -24.00
CA HIS A 13 -4.51 -40.42 -24.63
C HIS A 13 -5.64 -39.38 -24.51
N GLY A 14 -5.96 -38.77 -25.67
CA GLY A 14 -7.34 -38.47 -26.07
C GLY A 14 -7.90 -37.11 -25.68
N SER A 15 -7.38 -36.02 -26.26
CA SER A 15 -8.15 -34.80 -26.63
C SER A 15 -7.28 -33.83 -27.44
N SER A 16 -7.88 -33.22 -28.45
CA SER A 16 -7.22 -32.47 -29.54
C SER A 16 -6.59 -31.15 -29.10
N ALA A 17 -5.37 -30.88 -29.60
CA ALA A 17 -4.74 -29.57 -29.53
C ALA A 17 -5.43 -28.58 -30.49
N VAL A 18 -5.76 -27.38 -30.02
CA VAL A 18 -6.17 -26.27 -30.90
C VAL A 18 -4.98 -25.32 -31.05
N VAL A 19 -4.36 -25.39 -32.21
CA VAL A 19 -3.47 -24.38 -32.78
C VAL A 19 -4.35 -23.28 -33.35
N PHE A 20 -4.15 -22.02 -32.96
CA PHE A 20 -4.86 -20.90 -33.59
C PHE A 20 -4.36 -20.69 -35.04
N PRO A 21 -5.27 -20.38 -35.99
CA PRO A 21 -4.92 -20.24 -37.40
C PRO A 21 -4.12 -18.97 -37.66
N ARG A 22 -3.22 -19.04 -38.64
CA ARG A 22 -2.60 -17.88 -39.31
C ARG A 22 -3.71 -16.94 -39.82
N THR A 23 -3.95 -15.82 -39.13
CA THR A 23 -4.63 -14.67 -39.73
C THR A 23 -3.86 -13.39 -39.42
N GLY A 24 -2.93 -13.06 -40.32
CA GLY A 24 -2.57 -11.73 -40.86
C GLY A 24 -2.72 -10.41 -40.09
N ARG A 25 -2.74 -10.36 -38.75
CA ARG A 25 -2.58 -9.09 -38.01
C ARG A 25 -1.36 -9.16 -37.11
N ASN A 26 -0.52 -8.15 -37.20
CA ASN A 26 0.70 -8.01 -36.42
C ASN A 26 0.39 -8.16 -34.93
N LEU A 27 1.06 -9.12 -34.27
CA LEU A 27 1.08 -9.20 -32.82
C LEU A 27 1.72 -7.90 -32.27
N PRO A 28 1.18 -7.29 -31.20
CA PRO A 28 1.85 -6.17 -30.55
C PRO A 28 3.22 -6.61 -30.02
N HIS A 29 4.18 -5.69 -30.02
CA HIS A 29 5.53 -5.92 -29.51
C HIS A 29 5.47 -6.08 -27.99
N PHE A 30 5.89 -7.24 -27.46
CA PHE A 30 5.80 -7.56 -26.04
C PHE A 30 7.09 -7.18 -25.28
N PRO A 31 7.01 -6.63 -24.06
CA PRO A 31 8.18 -6.42 -23.20
C PRO A 31 8.83 -7.74 -22.76
N PRO A 32 10.17 -7.81 -22.61
CA PRO A 32 10.92 -9.05 -22.40
C PRO A 32 10.79 -9.72 -21.01
N HIS A 33 9.88 -9.30 -20.13
CA HIS A 33 9.87 -9.71 -18.71
C HIS A 33 8.54 -10.33 -18.20
N VAL A 34 7.65 -10.81 -19.07
CA VAL A 34 6.30 -11.25 -18.66
C VAL A 34 6.04 -12.71 -19.03
N CYS A 35 5.78 -13.57 -18.03
CA CYS A 35 5.13 -14.87 -18.25
C CYS A 35 3.61 -14.66 -18.30
N GLN A 36 3.02 -14.86 -19.47
CA GLN A 36 1.56 -14.76 -19.67
C GLN A 36 0.91 -16.14 -19.62
N ALA A 37 -0.36 -16.20 -19.21
CA ALA A 37 -1.25 -17.34 -19.42
C ALA A 37 -2.57 -16.83 -20.02
N VAL A 38 -2.98 -17.38 -21.16
CA VAL A 38 -4.17 -16.94 -21.91
C VAL A 38 -5.29 -17.96 -21.80
N PHE A 39 -6.26 -17.71 -20.92
CA PHE A 39 -7.41 -18.59 -20.74
C PHE A 39 -8.60 -18.12 -21.60
N HIS A 40 -9.18 -19.03 -22.40
CA HIS A 40 -10.37 -18.75 -23.22
C HIS A 40 -11.58 -19.51 -22.68
N ALA A 41 -12.45 -18.85 -21.94
CA ALA A 41 -13.77 -19.40 -21.62
C ALA A 41 -14.69 -19.27 -22.85
N MET A 42 -14.63 -20.20 -23.80
CA MET A 42 -15.61 -20.22 -24.89
C MET A 42 -16.89 -20.91 -24.44
N SER A 43 -17.96 -20.14 -24.20
CA SER A 43 -19.32 -20.68 -24.18
C SER A 43 -19.67 -21.17 -25.59
N LYS A 44 -19.60 -22.47 -25.84
CA LYS A 44 -20.30 -23.08 -26.97
C LYS A 44 -21.68 -23.50 -26.47
N THR A 45 -22.70 -22.75 -26.89
CA THR A 45 -24.09 -23.19 -26.82
C THR A 45 -24.30 -24.37 -27.76
N LYS A 46 -24.07 -25.58 -27.25
CA LYS A 46 -24.84 -26.78 -27.62
C LYS A 46 -25.12 -27.54 -26.34
N SER A 47 -26.41 -27.80 -26.12
CA SER A 47 -26.96 -28.50 -24.97
C SER A 47 -26.10 -29.71 -24.60
N PHE A 48 -25.36 -29.58 -23.49
CA PHE A 48 -24.59 -30.56 -22.70
C PHE A 48 -23.29 -29.90 -22.21
N GLY A 49 -23.33 -29.36 -20.98
CA GLY A 49 -22.14 -28.94 -20.21
C GLY A 49 -21.51 -27.61 -20.61
N ILE A 50 -21.22 -26.76 -19.61
CA ILE A 50 -20.30 -25.63 -19.77
C ILE A 50 -18.89 -26.23 -19.86
N GLU A 51 -18.34 -26.38 -21.06
CA GLU A 51 -16.92 -26.72 -21.24
C GLU A 51 -16.08 -25.43 -21.14
N LEU A 52 -15.40 -25.24 -20.01
CA LEU A 52 -14.41 -24.18 -19.85
C LEU A 52 -13.09 -24.63 -20.50
N LEU A 53 -12.67 -23.94 -21.58
CA LEU A 53 -11.43 -24.29 -22.30
C LEU A 53 -10.22 -23.56 -21.67
N VAL A 54 -9.60 -24.20 -20.68
CA VAL A 54 -8.39 -23.69 -20.04
C VAL A 54 -7.20 -23.93 -20.97
N SER A 55 -6.75 -22.90 -21.68
CA SER A 55 -5.48 -22.93 -22.42
C SER A 55 -4.40 -22.25 -21.60
N LEU A 56 -3.25 -22.92 -21.42
CA LEU A 56 -2.07 -22.29 -20.83
C LEU A 56 -1.09 -21.98 -21.97
N VAL A 57 -0.90 -20.70 -22.27
CA VAL A 57 0.07 -20.26 -23.28
C VAL A 57 1.22 -19.56 -22.57
N CYS A 58 2.24 -20.32 -22.16
CA CYS A 58 3.47 -19.74 -21.60
C CYS A 58 4.35 -19.17 -22.71
N PHE A 59 4.46 -17.85 -22.78
CA PHE A 59 5.53 -17.20 -23.53
C PHE A 59 6.74 -17.03 -22.61
N CYS A 60 7.77 -17.86 -22.77
CA CYS A 60 9.09 -17.55 -22.25
C CYS A 60 9.76 -16.58 -23.23
N ALA A 61 9.92 -15.31 -22.85
CA ALA A 61 10.95 -14.49 -23.46
C ALA A 61 12.30 -15.14 -23.13
N ALA A 62 13.14 -15.34 -24.15
CA ALA A 62 14.48 -15.90 -23.97
C ALA A 62 15.38 -14.88 -23.26
N SER A 63 15.22 -14.71 -21.95
CA SER A 63 16.29 -14.22 -21.09
C SER A 63 17.14 -15.43 -20.70
N GLN A 64 18.44 -15.33 -20.96
CA GLN A 64 19.43 -16.30 -20.49
C GLN A 64 19.23 -16.53 -18.99
N ALA A 65 19.19 -17.82 -18.62
CA ALA A 65 19.40 -18.40 -17.29
C ALA A 65 19.20 -17.46 -16.08
N ASP A 66 18.05 -17.62 -15.40
CA ASP A 66 18.03 -17.73 -13.94
C ASP A 66 16.72 -18.39 -13.48
N ASP A 67 16.82 -19.45 -12.69
CA ASP A 67 15.75 -20.30 -12.14
C ASP A 67 14.83 -19.60 -11.11
N ALA A 68 14.73 -18.26 -11.13
CA ALA A 68 14.21 -17.47 -10.01
C ALA A 68 12.83 -16.78 -10.22
N GLN A 69 12.16 -16.99 -11.36
CA GLN A 69 10.89 -16.31 -11.66
C GLN A 69 9.66 -17.16 -11.32
N ALA A 70 8.72 -16.54 -10.60
CA ALA A 70 7.40 -17.13 -10.35
C ALA A 70 6.63 -17.30 -11.65
N ARG A 71 6.04 -18.47 -11.86
CA ARG A 71 5.28 -18.84 -13.06
C ARG A 71 4.03 -19.64 -12.69
N PHE A 72 3.00 -19.55 -13.52
CA PHE A 72 1.90 -20.50 -13.46
C PHE A 72 2.42 -21.82 -14.03
N ASP A 73 2.33 -22.89 -13.25
CA ASP A 73 2.74 -24.23 -13.70
C ASP A 73 1.54 -25.10 -14.08
N SER A 74 0.38 -24.87 -13.47
CA SER A 74 -0.88 -25.50 -13.86
C SER A 74 -2.10 -24.64 -13.49
N ALA A 75 -3.22 -24.93 -14.14
CA ALA A 75 -4.51 -24.31 -13.87
C ALA A 75 -5.60 -25.38 -13.92
N GLN A 76 -6.54 -25.33 -12.98
CA GLN A 76 -7.66 -26.27 -12.88
C GLN A 76 -8.95 -25.50 -12.57
N TYR A 77 -10.06 -25.87 -13.19
CA TYR A 77 -11.37 -25.34 -12.82
C TYR A 77 -12.17 -26.43 -12.12
N THR A 78 -12.44 -26.24 -10.84
CA THR A 78 -13.18 -27.22 -10.02
C THR A 78 -14.12 -26.49 -9.07
N ASN A 79 -15.32 -27.05 -8.88
CA ASN A 79 -16.35 -26.51 -7.97
C ASN A 79 -16.69 -25.02 -8.20
N GLY A 80 -16.72 -24.57 -9.46
CA GLY A 80 -17.06 -23.19 -9.80
C GLY A 80 -15.91 -22.18 -9.70
N ALA A 81 -14.71 -22.61 -9.29
CA ALA A 81 -13.55 -21.76 -9.09
C ALA A 81 -12.37 -22.16 -9.99
N LEU A 82 -11.60 -21.16 -10.41
CA LEU A 82 -10.32 -21.32 -11.10
C LEU A 82 -9.19 -21.39 -10.07
N HIS A 83 -8.47 -22.49 -10.07
CA HIS A 83 -7.31 -22.77 -9.25
C HIS A 83 -6.07 -22.59 -10.11
N LEU A 84 -5.24 -21.59 -9.82
CA LEU A 84 -3.98 -21.32 -10.48
C LEU A 84 -2.86 -21.77 -9.55
N HIS A 85 -2.13 -22.82 -9.95
CA HIS A 85 -0.95 -23.26 -9.22
C HIS A 85 0.26 -22.44 -9.70
N ILE A 86 1.10 -22.07 -8.74
CA ILE A 86 2.22 -21.15 -8.93
C ILE A 86 3.48 -21.87 -8.46
N ALA A 87 4.39 -22.07 -9.40
CA ALA A 87 5.75 -22.46 -9.09
C ALA A 87 6.58 -21.19 -8.86
N ASN A 88 7.09 -21.02 -7.65
CA ASN A 88 7.96 -19.92 -7.25
C ASN A 88 9.35 -20.44 -6.83
N ALA A 89 10.38 -19.61 -7.03
CA ALA A 89 11.62 -19.80 -6.30
C ALA A 89 11.46 -19.25 -4.88
N HIS A 90 12.22 -19.77 -3.94
CA HIS A 90 12.21 -19.28 -2.55
C HIS A 90 12.51 -17.77 -2.54
N GLY A 91 11.61 -16.97 -1.96
CA GLY A 91 11.76 -15.52 -1.87
C GLY A 91 11.30 -14.71 -3.09
N SER A 92 10.80 -15.34 -4.18
CA SER A 92 10.24 -14.61 -5.31
C SER A 92 9.01 -13.81 -4.88
N ARG A 93 8.98 -12.50 -5.12
CA ARG A 93 7.79 -11.66 -4.93
C ARG A 93 7.07 -11.53 -6.27
N TYR A 94 5.75 -11.69 -6.26
CA TYR A 94 4.93 -11.55 -7.46
C TYR A 94 3.55 -10.97 -7.13
N VAL A 95 2.91 -10.44 -8.17
CA VAL A 95 1.50 -10.02 -8.15
C VAL A 95 0.74 -10.86 -9.17
N ILE A 96 -0.38 -11.41 -8.73
CA ILE A 96 -1.38 -12.05 -9.60
C ILE A 96 -2.27 -10.93 -10.11
N GLN A 97 -2.34 -10.75 -11.43
CA GLN A 97 -3.17 -9.73 -12.05
C GLN A 97 -4.16 -10.35 -13.02
N THR A 98 -5.33 -9.73 -13.14
CA THR A 98 -6.35 -10.05 -14.13
C THR A 98 -6.56 -8.91 -15.11
N SER A 99 -7.00 -9.23 -16.33
CA SER A 99 -7.41 -8.25 -17.35
C SER A 99 -8.58 -8.79 -18.16
N SER A 100 -9.47 -7.92 -18.66
CA SER A 100 -10.52 -8.29 -19.62
C SER A 100 -10.12 -7.98 -21.07
N ASN A 101 -9.08 -7.18 -21.29
CA ASN A 101 -8.71 -6.66 -22.62
C ASN A 101 -7.21 -6.72 -22.94
N LEU A 102 -6.39 -7.33 -22.07
CA LEU A 102 -4.92 -7.39 -22.13
C LEU A 102 -4.19 -6.05 -21.99
N ALA A 103 -4.91 -4.93 -21.91
CA ALA A 103 -4.35 -3.58 -21.75
C ALA A 103 -4.40 -3.13 -20.29
N ASP A 104 -5.57 -3.26 -19.66
CA ASP A 104 -5.82 -2.80 -18.29
C ASP A 104 -5.73 -4.00 -17.34
N TRP A 105 -4.82 -3.92 -16.39
CA TRP A 105 -4.51 -5.02 -15.47
C TRP A 105 -4.80 -4.61 -14.02
N THR A 106 -5.63 -5.39 -13.34
CA THR A 106 -5.98 -5.20 -11.92
C THR A 106 -5.26 -6.24 -11.07
N ALA A 107 -4.66 -5.84 -9.95
CA ALA A 107 -4.07 -6.78 -9.00
C ALA A 107 -5.16 -7.53 -8.25
N LEU A 108 -5.07 -8.87 -8.21
CA LEU A 108 -5.95 -9.73 -7.43
C LEU A 108 -5.31 -10.15 -6.11
N ALA A 109 -3.99 -10.39 -6.12
CA ALA A 109 -3.25 -10.78 -4.93
C ALA A 109 -1.76 -10.44 -5.08
N THR A 110 -1.11 -10.08 -3.96
CA THR A 110 0.34 -9.91 -3.84
C THR A 110 0.89 -11.02 -2.93
N ASN A 111 2.11 -11.49 -3.19
CA ASN A 111 2.62 -12.74 -2.60
C ASN A 111 2.61 -12.76 -1.05
N SER A 112 1.96 -13.78 -0.49
CA SER A 112 2.31 -14.39 0.81
C SER A 112 3.14 -15.63 0.51
N VAL A 113 4.39 -15.67 0.99
CA VAL A 113 5.48 -16.62 0.68
C VAL A 113 5.11 -18.11 0.83
N SER A 114 3.90 -18.43 1.27
CA SER A 114 3.35 -19.76 1.55
C SER A 114 2.26 -20.26 0.58
N GLN A 115 1.69 -19.43 -0.30
CA GLN A 115 0.59 -19.87 -1.18
C GLN A 115 1.09 -20.36 -2.54
N THR A 116 1.02 -21.68 -2.77
CA THR A 116 1.29 -22.31 -4.07
C THR A 116 0.06 -22.36 -4.97
N THR A 117 -1.14 -22.11 -4.43
CA THR A 117 -2.41 -22.16 -5.19
C THR A 117 -3.23 -20.91 -4.92
N PHE A 118 -3.61 -20.21 -5.98
CA PHE A 118 -4.55 -19.10 -5.95
C PHE A 118 -5.92 -19.55 -6.46
N VAL A 119 -6.98 -19.24 -5.74
CA VAL A 119 -8.35 -19.65 -6.07
C VAL A 119 -9.20 -18.41 -6.37
N GLU A 120 -9.75 -18.34 -7.58
CA GLU A 120 -10.60 -17.25 -8.05
C GLU A 120 -11.99 -17.76 -8.41
N ASN A 121 -13.03 -17.12 -7.88
CA ASN A 121 -14.42 -17.38 -8.28
C ASN A 121 -14.72 -16.70 -9.62
N ALA A 122 -14.32 -17.33 -10.72
CA ALA A 122 -14.41 -16.81 -12.09
C ALA A 122 -15.84 -16.71 -12.68
N ALA A 123 -16.88 -16.75 -11.85
CA ALA A 123 -18.29 -16.83 -12.30
C ALA A 123 -18.80 -15.57 -13.01
N ASN A 124 -18.08 -14.45 -12.94
CA ASN A 124 -18.62 -13.13 -13.28
C ASN A 124 -18.22 -12.60 -14.67
N PHE A 125 -17.31 -13.24 -15.41
CA PHE A 125 -16.80 -12.66 -16.66
C PHE A 125 -16.63 -13.68 -17.79
N PRO A 126 -17.07 -13.38 -19.03
CA PRO A 126 -16.99 -14.29 -20.17
C PRO A 126 -15.57 -14.50 -20.70
N SER A 127 -14.61 -13.63 -20.36
CA SER A 127 -13.18 -13.80 -20.66
C SER A 127 -12.34 -13.02 -19.64
N ARG A 128 -11.30 -13.65 -19.11
CA ARG A 128 -10.29 -13.01 -18.26
C ARG A 128 -8.91 -13.57 -18.59
N PHE A 129 -7.93 -12.68 -18.63
CA PHE A 129 -6.51 -13.00 -18.77
C PHE A 129 -5.87 -12.91 -17.41
N TYR A 130 -4.98 -13.85 -17.08
CA TYR A 130 -4.24 -13.83 -15.84
C TYR A 130 -2.75 -13.76 -16.13
N ARG A 131 -2.01 -12.98 -15.35
CA ARG A 131 -0.54 -12.97 -15.42
C ARG A 131 0.06 -12.94 -14.03
N LEU A 132 1.26 -13.51 -13.94
CA LEU A 132 2.17 -13.24 -12.84
C LEU A 132 3.10 -12.13 -13.29
N SER A 133 3.07 -11.02 -12.56
CA SER A 133 4.12 -10.03 -12.67
C SER A 133 5.14 -10.35 -11.58
N SER A 134 6.33 -10.80 -11.99
CA SER A 134 7.47 -10.81 -11.06
C SER A 134 7.69 -9.39 -10.56
N LEU A 135 7.83 -9.22 -9.25
CA LEU A 135 8.20 -7.95 -8.64
C LEU A 135 9.72 -7.72 -8.70
N ALA A 136 10.45 -8.51 -9.49
CA ALA A 136 11.83 -8.21 -9.87
C ALA A 136 11.85 -6.84 -10.57
N GLY A 137 12.07 -5.77 -9.81
CA GLY A 137 12.08 -4.41 -10.33
C GLY A 137 11.28 -3.38 -9.53
N VAL A 138 10.54 -3.74 -8.48
CA VAL A 138 10.26 -2.71 -7.46
C VAL A 138 11.56 -2.58 -6.69
N GLY A 139 12.28 -1.48 -6.88
CA GLY A 139 13.46 -1.17 -6.06
C GLY A 139 13.14 -1.36 -4.58
N SER A 140 14.15 -1.60 -3.75
CA SER A 140 13.93 -1.60 -2.30
C SER A 140 13.15 -0.34 -1.92
N ILE A 141 12.17 -0.47 -1.02
CA ILE A 141 11.48 0.70 -0.49
C ILE A 141 12.54 1.54 0.23
N GLN A 142 12.80 2.73 -0.31
CA GLN A 142 13.80 3.66 0.21
C GLN A 142 13.17 4.68 1.15
N THR A 143 11.91 5.05 0.87
CA THR A 143 11.22 6.09 1.63
C THR A 143 9.77 5.71 1.88
N VAL A 144 9.33 5.82 3.13
CA VAL A 144 7.96 5.59 3.56
C VAL A 144 7.38 6.91 4.03
N TRP A 145 6.16 7.22 3.59
CA TRP A 145 5.31 8.22 4.20
C TRP A 145 4.07 7.56 4.79
N ILE A 146 3.82 7.80 6.07
CA ILE A 146 2.53 7.55 6.70
C ILE A 146 1.83 8.90 6.77
N VAL A 147 0.67 9.02 6.16
CA VAL A 147 -0.22 10.18 6.26
C VAL A 147 -1.39 9.75 7.13
N MET A 148 -1.47 10.27 8.34
CA MET A 148 -2.51 9.92 9.31
C MET A 148 -3.68 10.89 9.18
N MET A 149 -4.85 10.35 8.90
CA MET A 149 -6.13 11.04 8.82
C MET A 149 -6.99 10.58 10.01
N GLU A 150 -8.10 11.27 10.26
CA GLU A 150 -8.87 11.07 11.50
C GLU A 150 -10.29 10.56 11.27
N ASN A 151 -10.73 9.73 12.22
CA ASN A 151 -12.14 9.65 12.62
C ASN A 151 -13.14 9.41 11.46
N THR A 152 -12.82 8.51 10.53
CA THR A 152 -13.66 8.25 9.36
C THR A 152 -13.69 6.77 9.00
N ASP A 153 -14.89 6.20 8.92
CA ASP A 153 -15.09 4.82 8.49
C ASP A 153 -14.86 4.65 6.98
N TRP A 154 -14.25 3.52 6.59
CA TRP A 154 -14.06 3.15 5.18
C TRP A 154 -15.32 3.26 4.33
N SER A 155 -16.48 2.89 4.91
CA SER A 155 -17.79 2.95 4.21
C SER A 155 -18.18 4.35 3.73
N THR A 156 -17.52 5.40 4.21
CA THR A 156 -17.72 6.79 3.82
C THR A 156 -17.21 7.09 2.42
N PHE A 157 -16.19 6.39 1.94
CA PHE A 157 -15.46 6.81 0.73
C PHE A 157 -16.04 6.31 -0.59
N PRO A 158 -16.36 5.01 -0.78
CA PRO A 158 -16.80 4.52 -2.08
C PRO A 158 -17.98 5.33 -2.65
N ASP A 159 -17.82 5.82 -3.89
CA ASP A 159 -18.81 6.60 -4.64
C ASP A 159 -19.24 7.94 -4.00
N ASN A 160 -18.50 8.44 -3.02
CA ASN A 160 -18.81 9.69 -2.34
C ASN A 160 -18.30 10.93 -3.10
N SER A 161 -19.23 11.81 -3.52
CA SER A 161 -18.92 13.05 -4.24
C SER A 161 -18.18 14.12 -3.41
N ASP A 162 -18.12 13.96 -2.09
CA ASP A 162 -17.31 14.78 -1.21
C ASP A 162 -15.86 14.32 -1.09
N ALA A 163 -15.53 13.12 -1.60
CA ALA A 163 -14.19 12.56 -1.61
C ALA A 163 -13.66 12.25 -3.04
N PRO A 164 -13.72 13.21 -3.98
CA PRO A 164 -13.35 12.94 -5.37
C PRO A 164 -11.88 12.55 -5.55
N TYR A 165 -10.94 13.12 -4.79
CA TYR A 165 -9.53 12.75 -4.89
C TYR A 165 -9.27 11.36 -4.35
N ILE A 166 -9.77 11.03 -3.16
CA ILE A 166 -9.66 9.68 -2.57
C ILE A 166 -10.26 8.65 -3.53
N ASN A 167 -11.47 8.88 -4.05
CA ASN A 167 -12.09 7.98 -5.02
C ASN A 167 -11.30 7.85 -6.32
N SER A 168 -10.55 8.89 -6.72
CA SER A 168 -9.65 8.79 -7.87
C SER A 168 -8.44 7.88 -7.63
N LEU A 169 -8.04 7.67 -6.36
CA LEU A 169 -6.92 6.81 -5.98
C LEU A 169 -7.33 5.32 -5.94
N LEU A 170 -8.56 5.01 -5.51
CA LEU A 170 -9.04 3.64 -5.31
C LEU A 170 -8.84 2.70 -6.53
N PRO A 171 -9.16 3.09 -7.78
CA PRO A 171 -8.92 2.21 -8.93
C PRO A 171 -7.45 2.18 -9.39
N ARG A 172 -6.59 3.07 -8.86
CA ARG A 172 -5.20 3.26 -9.32
C ARG A 172 -4.17 2.63 -8.39
N PHE A 173 -4.50 2.48 -7.11
CA PHE A 173 -3.59 2.01 -6.08
C PHE A 173 -4.23 0.89 -5.25
N ALA A 174 -3.44 0.23 -4.42
CA ALA A 174 -3.95 -0.78 -3.51
C ALA A 174 -4.61 -0.11 -2.30
N HIS A 175 -5.71 -0.68 -1.82
CA HIS A 175 -6.38 -0.31 -0.58
C HIS A 175 -6.72 -1.55 0.25
N ALA A 176 -6.85 -1.38 1.56
CA ALA A 176 -7.18 -2.45 2.49
C ALA A 176 -8.54 -2.19 3.15
N GLU A 177 -9.54 -3.00 2.82
CA GLU A 177 -10.92 -2.85 3.35
C GLU A 177 -11.10 -3.47 4.75
N ASN A 178 -10.10 -4.25 5.20
CA ASN A 178 -10.07 -4.90 6.51
C ASN A 178 -9.00 -4.32 7.46
N TYR A 179 -8.60 -3.06 7.24
CA TYR A 179 -7.82 -2.32 8.24
C TYR A 179 -8.73 -1.94 9.41
N ARG A 180 -8.23 -2.07 10.65
CA ARG A 180 -9.00 -1.87 11.88
C ARG A 180 -8.15 -1.10 12.89
N SER A 181 -8.76 -0.12 13.54
CA SER A 181 -8.18 0.53 14.72
C SER A 181 -8.21 -0.41 15.93
N PHE A 182 -7.43 -0.08 16.95
CA PHE A 182 -7.40 -0.83 18.20
C PHE A 182 -8.61 -0.48 19.08
N ASN A 183 -8.91 0.82 19.24
CA ASN A 183 -10.03 1.30 20.05
C ASN A 183 -10.43 2.73 19.63
N HIS A 184 -11.36 3.35 20.37
CA HIS A 184 -11.56 4.80 20.45
C HIS A 184 -11.29 5.24 21.90
N PRO A 185 -10.53 6.32 22.17
CA PRO A 185 -10.15 7.46 21.31
C PRO A 185 -8.84 7.29 20.51
N SER A 186 -8.45 8.33 19.75
CA SER A 186 -7.26 8.40 18.87
C SER A 186 -5.94 8.01 19.55
N LEU A 187 -5.59 8.57 20.72
CA LEU A 187 -4.28 8.36 21.38
C LEU A 187 -3.84 6.88 21.42
N PRO A 188 -4.65 5.92 21.93
CA PRO A 188 -4.31 4.50 21.91
C PRO A 188 -3.91 3.97 20.53
N ASN A 189 -4.55 4.43 19.45
CA ASN A 189 -4.26 3.99 18.09
C ASN A 189 -2.90 4.52 17.61
N TYR A 190 -2.59 5.79 17.87
CA TYR A 190 -1.28 6.37 17.56
C TYR A 190 -0.14 5.67 18.31
N ILE A 191 -0.34 5.37 19.59
CA ILE A 191 0.66 4.65 20.39
C ILE A 191 0.81 3.21 19.88
N THR A 192 -0.29 2.54 19.52
CA THR A 192 -0.24 1.19 18.94
C THR A 192 0.50 1.17 17.60
N LEU A 193 0.38 2.20 16.77
CA LEU A 193 1.14 2.31 15.53
C LEU A 193 2.64 2.45 15.77
N GLU A 194 3.04 3.13 16.85
CA GLU A 194 4.44 3.38 17.18
C GLU A 194 5.08 2.21 17.97
N ALA A 195 4.36 1.61 18.92
CA ALA A 195 4.89 0.61 19.85
C ALA A 195 4.32 -0.81 19.67
N GLY A 196 3.28 -0.99 18.84
CA GLY A 196 2.58 -2.28 18.68
C GLY A 196 1.70 -2.67 19.88
N ASP A 197 1.59 -1.80 20.88
CA ASP A 197 0.77 -1.89 22.09
C ASP A 197 0.34 -0.45 22.45
N ASN A 198 -0.80 -0.25 23.10
CA ASN A 198 -1.22 1.07 23.57
C ASN A 198 -0.51 1.50 24.88
N LEU A 199 0.28 0.61 25.49
CA LEU A 199 1.08 0.87 26.69
C LEU A 199 0.26 1.42 27.87
N GLY A 200 -1.02 1.03 27.92
CA GLY A 200 -1.97 1.49 28.94
C GLY A 200 -2.51 2.91 28.72
N LEU A 201 -2.11 3.61 27.65
CA LEU A 201 -2.61 4.93 27.27
C LEU A 201 -4.00 4.79 26.61
N ASN A 202 -5.04 4.99 27.40
CA ASN A 202 -6.43 4.68 27.01
C ASN A 202 -7.34 5.91 26.85
N ASP A 203 -6.82 7.12 27.07
CA ASP A 203 -7.61 8.35 27.14
C ASP A 203 -6.88 9.49 26.41
N GLY A 204 -7.58 10.16 25.49
CA GLY A 204 -7.02 11.26 24.68
C GLY A 204 -6.68 12.51 25.50
N SER A 205 -7.18 12.65 26.74
CA SER A 205 -6.85 13.80 27.58
C SER A 205 -5.50 13.66 28.30
N TRP A 206 -4.79 12.55 28.13
CA TRP A 206 -3.57 12.26 28.89
C TRP A 206 -2.35 12.89 28.24
N LEU A 207 -1.78 13.90 28.89
CA LEU A 207 -0.57 14.57 28.39
C LEU A 207 0.71 13.83 28.86
N PRO A 208 1.80 13.89 28.07
CA PRO A 208 3.09 13.34 28.45
C PRO A 208 3.61 14.00 29.73
N GLY A 209 4.20 13.18 30.60
CA GLY A 209 4.60 13.53 31.95
C GLY A 209 4.84 12.28 32.78
N SER A 210 5.11 12.42 34.08
CA SER A 210 5.49 11.29 34.94
C SER A 210 4.50 10.12 34.98
N ALA A 211 3.22 10.38 34.72
CA ALA A 211 2.16 9.37 34.74
C ALA A 211 1.92 8.67 33.38
N HIS A 212 2.24 9.34 32.26
CA HIS A 212 1.84 8.88 30.92
C HIS A 212 3.00 8.76 29.93
N SER A 213 4.20 9.25 30.30
CA SER A 213 5.40 9.05 29.50
C SER A 213 6.03 7.69 29.78
N GLN A 214 6.49 7.07 28.70
CA GLN A 214 6.94 5.70 28.61
C GLN A 214 8.46 5.64 28.68
N SER A 215 8.97 4.75 29.54
CA SER A 215 10.41 4.49 29.68
C SER A 215 10.91 3.37 28.78
N THR A 216 10.01 2.69 28.08
CA THR A 216 10.38 1.67 27.10
C THR A 216 11.07 2.28 25.89
N THR A 217 11.94 1.49 25.28
CA THR A 217 12.59 1.77 23.99
C THR A 217 12.16 0.76 22.92
N ASP A 218 11.15 -0.05 23.24
CA ASP A 218 10.50 -1.01 22.35
C ASP A 218 9.42 -0.29 21.52
N HIS A 219 9.89 0.51 20.56
CA HIS A 219 9.04 1.26 19.64
C HIS A 219 9.76 1.51 18.31
N LEU A 220 8.98 1.75 17.26
CA LEU A 220 9.43 1.76 15.86
C LEU A 220 10.56 2.77 15.64
N THR A 221 10.40 4.01 16.07
CA THR A 221 11.40 5.05 15.80
C THR A 221 12.72 4.79 16.49
N THR A 222 12.73 4.14 17.66
CA THR A 222 13.97 3.68 18.28
C THR A 222 14.59 2.49 17.55
N TYR A 223 13.81 1.58 16.98
CA TYR A 223 14.34 0.56 16.09
C TYR A 223 14.97 1.14 14.82
N LEU A 224 14.34 2.15 14.22
CA LEU A 224 14.88 2.86 13.06
C LEU A 224 16.21 3.55 13.41
N LYS A 225 16.24 4.31 14.51
CA LYS A 225 17.46 4.97 15.03
C LYS A 225 18.60 3.97 15.24
N ASN A 226 18.33 2.83 15.88
CA ASN A 226 19.33 1.80 16.15
C ASN A 226 19.87 1.13 14.88
N LYS A 227 19.13 1.18 13.77
CA LYS A 227 19.55 0.71 12.45
C LYS A 227 20.16 1.81 11.57
N GLY A 228 20.24 3.05 12.06
CA GLY A 228 20.70 4.18 11.28
C GLY A 228 19.74 4.58 10.15
N ILE A 229 18.47 4.20 10.26
CA ILE A 229 17.41 4.61 9.34
C ILE A 229 16.86 5.94 9.84
N SER A 230 16.97 6.99 9.04
CA SER A 230 16.46 8.31 9.40
C SER A 230 14.94 8.31 9.49
N TRP A 231 14.40 9.03 10.46
CA TRP A 231 12.97 9.27 10.59
C TRP A 231 12.67 10.75 10.87
N LYS A 232 11.47 11.21 10.50
CA LYS A 232 10.91 12.51 10.88
C LYS A 232 9.39 12.39 11.01
N ALA A 233 8.80 13.23 11.84
CA ALA A 233 7.36 13.48 11.84
C ALA A 233 7.11 14.93 11.46
N TYR A 234 6.17 15.17 10.55
CA TYR A 234 5.74 16.48 10.12
C TYR A 234 4.30 16.70 10.56
N SER A 235 4.04 17.76 11.31
CA SER A 235 2.68 18.12 11.70
C SER A 235 2.36 19.54 11.24
N GLU A 236 1.16 19.74 10.73
CA GLU A 236 0.65 21.10 10.57
C GLU A 236 0.40 21.74 11.93
N ASN A 237 0.54 23.06 11.97
CA ASN A 237 0.34 23.89 13.17
C ASN A 237 1.19 23.44 14.38
N LEU A 238 2.34 22.82 14.13
CA LEU A 238 3.28 22.38 15.17
C LEU A 238 3.66 23.56 16.08
N PRO A 239 3.36 23.49 17.41
CA PRO A 239 3.68 24.57 18.32
C PRO A 239 5.15 24.95 18.33
N GLY A 240 5.41 26.25 18.18
CA GLY A 240 6.75 26.82 18.17
C GLY A 240 7.56 26.58 16.89
N ASP A 241 6.93 26.11 15.80
CA ASP A 241 7.50 26.08 14.45
C ASP A 241 8.87 25.38 14.40
N GLY A 242 8.98 24.25 15.11
CA GLY A 242 10.18 23.43 15.18
C GLY A 242 11.35 24.03 15.97
N THR A 243 11.11 25.06 16.78
CA THR A 243 12.11 25.64 17.71
C THR A 243 12.05 25.04 19.11
N ILE A 244 10.92 24.42 19.46
CA ILE A 244 10.69 23.72 20.73
C ILE A 244 10.01 22.38 20.46
N LEU A 245 10.09 21.48 21.43
CA LEU A 245 9.33 20.24 21.42
C LEU A 245 7.84 20.53 21.72
N PRO A 246 6.89 20.02 20.93
CA PRO A 246 5.46 20.30 21.10
C PRO A 246 4.89 19.46 22.23
N LEU A 247 4.94 19.93 23.47
CA LEU A 247 4.44 19.19 24.66
C LEU A 247 3.06 19.69 25.15
N PHE A 248 2.31 20.36 24.29
CA PHE A 248 1.01 20.96 24.60
C PHE A 248 0.18 21.14 23.32
N ASP A 249 -1.14 21.23 23.49
CA ASP A 249 -2.08 21.50 22.39
C ASP A 249 -1.92 22.92 21.84
N GLY A 250 -2.16 23.07 20.55
CA GLY A 250 -2.14 24.35 19.84
C GLY A 250 -3.40 24.54 19.00
N PRO A 251 -3.62 25.75 18.44
CA PRO A 251 -4.69 25.96 17.47
C PRO A 251 -4.51 25.05 16.26
N GLY A 252 -5.40 24.07 16.08
CA GLY A 252 -5.33 23.08 14.99
C GLY A 252 -4.32 21.94 15.22
N TYR A 253 -3.67 21.89 16.37
CA TYR A 253 -2.74 20.82 16.73
C TYR A 253 -3.17 20.18 18.04
N SER A 254 -3.52 18.90 17.99
CA SER A 254 -3.82 18.09 19.17
C SER A 254 -2.64 17.16 19.49
N LEU A 255 -2.17 17.21 20.74
CA LEU A 255 -0.95 16.53 21.18
C LEU A 255 -1.07 15.01 21.14
N ASP A 256 -2.28 14.49 21.32
CA ASP A 256 -2.63 13.09 21.27
C ASP A 256 -2.49 12.45 19.88
N HIS A 257 -2.39 13.24 18.81
CA HIS A 257 -2.03 12.78 17.47
C HIS A 257 -0.50 12.66 17.25
N ASN A 258 0.30 12.89 18.30
CA ASN A 258 1.75 12.79 18.25
C ASN A 258 2.26 11.70 19.21
N PRO A 259 2.40 10.44 18.76
CA PRO A 259 2.78 9.35 19.65
C PRO A 259 4.21 9.50 20.19
N PHE A 260 5.09 10.16 19.42
CA PHE A 260 6.51 10.24 19.72
C PHE A 260 6.80 11.03 21.01
N VAL A 261 5.95 12.00 21.37
CA VAL A 261 6.16 12.80 22.60
C VAL A 261 5.85 12.03 23.89
N TYR A 262 5.33 10.81 23.80
CA TYR A 262 5.07 9.96 24.96
C TYR A 262 6.30 9.15 25.37
N PHE A 263 7.40 9.16 24.61
CA PHE A 263 8.58 8.34 24.92
C PHE A 263 9.75 9.17 25.47
N TYR A 264 10.29 8.76 26.62
CA TYR A 264 11.37 9.50 27.30
C TYR A 264 12.66 9.59 26.48
N ASP A 265 12.95 8.62 25.63
CA ASP A 265 14.11 8.64 24.73
C ASP A 265 13.95 9.63 23.56
N VAL A 266 12.73 10.18 23.37
CA VAL A 266 12.45 11.30 22.47
C VAL A 266 12.43 12.64 23.22
N THR A 267 11.77 12.70 24.37
CA THR A 267 11.44 13.96 25.06
C THR A 267 12.41 14.35 26.17
N GLY A 268 13.27 13.44 26.61
CA GLY A 268 13.98 13.53 27.90
C GLY A 268 13.11 13.04 29.06
N ASN A 269 13.74 12.77 30.21
CA ASN A 269 13.09 12.35 31.45
C ASN A 269 13.48 13.28 32.61
N PRO A 270 12.60 14.21 33.06
CA PRO A 270 11.23 14.41 32.56
C PRO A 270 11.18 15.01 31.14
N PRO A 271 10.01 14.96 30.45
CA PRO A 271 9.84 15.57 29.13
C PRO A 271 10.13 17.07 29.17
N ALA A 272 10.90 17.56 28.21
CA ALA A 272 11.31 18.96 28.17
C ALA A 272 11.18 19.58 26.78
N THR A 273 10.73 20.84 26.72
CA THR A 273 10.55 21.59 25.48
C THR A 273 11.86 21.87 24.73
N ASN A 274 13.01 21.66 25.38
CA ASN A 274 14.34 21.85 24.81
C ASN A 274 15.05 20.53 24.44
N SER A 275 14.34 19.40 24.37
CA SER A 275 14.91 18.13 23.88
C SER A 275 15.39 18.29 22.43
N SER A 276 16.71 18.36 22.25
CA SER A 276 17.32 18.53 20.93
C SER A 276 16.99 17.36 20.00
N TYR A 277 16.91 16.14 20.55
CA TYR A 277 16.58 14.96 19.76
C TYR A 277 15.14 15.03 19.24
N GLY A 278 14.16 15.28 20.10
CA GLY A 278 12.77 15.40 19.67
C GLY A 278 12.54 16.60 18.73
N ILE A 279 13.14 17.76 19.00
CA ILE A 279 13.08 18.93 18.09
C ILE A 279 13.62 18.59 16.70
N ALA A 280 14.69 17.81 16.60
CA ALA A 280 15.28 17.43 15.32
C ALA A 280 14.40 16.48 14.47
N HIS A 281 13.48 15.75 15.10
CA HIS A 281 12.62 14.77 14.42
C HIS A 281 11.18 15.23 14.25
N LEU A 282 10.64 16.04 15.17
CA LEU A 282 9.28 16.58 15.12
C LEU A 282 9.31 17.98 14.48
N ARG A 283 8.91 18.07 13.22
CA ARG A 283 9.14 19.23 12.36
C ARG A 283 7.81 19.84 11.87
N PRO A 284 7.74 21.16 11.68
CA PRO A 284 6.56 21.82 11.13
C PRO A 284 6.38 21.45 9.66
N LEU A 285 5.16 21.10 9.25
CA LEU A 285 4.88 20.75 7.85
C LEU A 285 5.04 21.98 6.94
N GLU A 286 4.44 23.10 7.32
CA GLU A 286 4.28 24.28 6.48
C GLU A 286 5.61 24.97 6.14
N THR A 287 6.57 24.94 7.06
CA THR A 287 7.84 25.67 6.91
C THR A 287 9.02 24.77 6.54
N GLU A 288 8.92 23.45 6.70
CA GLU A 288 10.03 22.52 6.47
C GLU A 288 9.77 21.44 5.41
N PHE A 289 8.56 20.89 5.31
CA PHE A 289 8.33 19.67 4.53
C PHE A 289 8.62 19.85 3.03
N ALA A 290 8.08 20.89 2.40
CA ALA A 290 8.29 21.16 0.98
C ALA A 290 9.77 21.42 0.65
N ARG A 291 10.50 22.08 1.56
CA ARG A 291 11.94 22.33 1.44
C ARG A 291 12.71 21.02 1.49
N ASP A 292 12.35 20.13 2.42
CA ASP A 292 13.00 18.84 2.58
C ASP A 292 12.76 17.92 1.37
N LEU A 293 11.54 17.92 0.82
CA LEU A 293 11.23 17.19 -0.42
C LEU A 293 12.07 17.69 -1.60
N THR A 294 12.19 19.00 -1.76
CA THR A 294 12.96 19.62 -2.85
C THR A 294 14.45 19.35 -2.72
N ASN A 295 14.99 19.46 -1.51
CA ASN A 295 16.41 19.31 -1.24
C ASN A 295 16.85 17.86 -1.02
N SER A 296 15.94 16.89 -1.14
CA SER A 296 16.20 15.47 -0.83
C SER A 296 16.69 15.25 0.61
N ASN A 297 16.15 16.04 1.56
CA ASN A 297 16.43 15.97 2.99
C ASN A 297 15.33 15.28 3.81
N VAL A 298 14.27 14.78 3.16
CA VAL A 298 13.28 13.93 3.82
C VAL A 298 13.95 12.68 4.39
N ALA A 299 13.38 12.17 5.48
CA ALA A 299 13.87 10.97 6.12
C ALA A 299 13.48 9.70 5.34
N SER A 300 14.02 8.54 5.72
CA SER A 300 13.61 7.26 5.14
C SER A 300 12.23 6.83 5.64
N TYR A 301 11.85 7.24 6.86
CA TYR A 301 10.50 7.10 7.41
C TYR A 301 9.95 8.49 7.76
N ASN A 302 8.77 8.84 7.25
CA ASN A 302 8.16 10.13 7.47
C ASN A 302 6.72 9.91 7.95
N PHE A 303 6.38 10.41 9.12
CA PHE A 303 5.01 10.41 9.64
C PHE A 303 4.41 11.81 9.44
N ILE A 304 3.21 11.92 8.88
CA ILE A 304 2.59 13.20 8.54
C ILE A 304 1.22 13.28 9.22
N VAL A 305 0.99 14.36 9.95
CA VAL A 305 -0.27 14.65 10.64
C VAL A 305 -0.78 16.02 10.18
N PRO A 306 -1.85 16.07 9.38
CA PRO A 306 -2.53 17.33 9.08
C PRO A 306 -3.12 17.95 10.35
N ASN A 307 -3.49 19.22 10.29
CA ASN A 307 -4.15 19.87 11.41
C ASN A 307 -5.54 19.27 11.63
N ASP A 308 -6.14 19.49 12.81
CA ASP A 308 -7.42 18.89 13.22
C ASP A 308 -8.56 19.06 12.20
N TYR A 309 -8.52 20.12 11.38
CA TYR A 309 -9.52 20.37 10.34
C TYR A 309 -9.22 19.61 9.05
N ASP A 310 -7.96 19.65 8.62
CA ASP A 310 -7.50 19.07 7.38
C ASP A 310 -7.38 17.54 7.44
N GLN A 311 -7.23 16.95 8.63
CA GLN A 311 -7.29 15.50 8.80
C GLN A 311 -8.72 14.94 8.88
N GLY A 312 -9.72 15.81 8.99
CA GLY A 312 -11.13 15.44 8.99
C GLY A 312 -11.77 15.27 10.38
N GLU A 313 -11.06 15.55 11.47
CA GLU A 313 -11.59 15.43 12.83
C GLU A 313 -12.56 16.58 13.17
N LYS A 314 -12.20 17.82 12.81
CA LYS A 314 -12.97 19.04 13.14
C LYS A 314 -13.57 19.68 11.90
N LEU A 315 -14.67 20.40 12.06
CA LEU A 315 -15.30 21.15 10.96
C LEU A 315 -14.63 22.52 10.82
N ALA A 316 -14.33 22.92 9.59
CA ALA A 316 -13.81 24.25 9.27
C ALA A 316 -14.69 24.96 8.23
N PRO A 317 -15.09 26.23 8.49
CA PRO A 317 -15.67 27.08 7.46
C PRO A 317 -14.70 27.33 6.28
N PRO A 318 -15.21 27.55 5.06
CA PRO A 318 -16.62 27.54 4.67
C PRO A 318 -17.14 26.14 4.30
N LEU A 319 -16.25 25.14 4.16
CA LEU A 319 -16.61 23.81 3.68
C LEU A 319 -17.58 23.12 4.65
N ASN A 320 -17.30 23.19 5.95
CA ASN A 320 -18.07 22.52 7.01
C ASN A 320 -18.41 21.06 6.65
N ASN A 321 -17.42 20.35 6.12
CA ASN A 321 -17.56 18.98 5.68
C ASN A 321 -16.20 18.28 5.85
N ARG A 322 -16.13 17.42 6.88
CA ARG A 322 -14.92 16.69 7.28
C ARG A 322 -14.30 15.89 6.13
N VAL A 323 -15.14 15.17 5.38
CA VAL A 323 -14.70 14.33 4.25
C VAL A 323 -14.09 15.20 3.15
N ARG A 324 -14.77 16.30 2.80
CA ARG A 324 -14.29 17.22 1.76
C ARG A 324 -13.04 17.99 2.17
N GLN A 325 -12.90 18.33 3.46
CA GLN A 325 -11.69 18.93 4.01
C GLN A 325 -10.49 17.99 3.86
N ALA A 326 -10.63 16.75 4.34
CA ALA A 326 -9.62 15.70 4.20
C ALA A 326 -9.25 15.43 2.73
N ASP A 327 -10.25 15.29 1.87
CA ASP A 327 -10.04 15.08 0.44
C ASP A 327 -9.27 16.24 -0.21
N THR A 328 -9.63 17.48 0.13
CA THR A 328 -8.98 18.69 -0.41
C THR A 328 -7.52 18.78 0.03
N TRP A 329 -7.23 18.45 1.29
CA TRP A 329 -5.86 18.42 1.80
C TRP A 329 -5.03 17.34 1.10
N LEU A 330 -5.56 16.12 0.99
CA LEU A 330 -4.89 15.01 0.30
C LEU A 330 -4.64 15.34 -1.19
N ALA A 331 -5.61 15.96 -1.86
CA ALA A 331 -5.49 16.39 -3.26
C ALA A 331 -4.36 17.42 -3.48
N ARG A 332 -4.00 18.16 -2.43
CA ARG A 332 -2.93 19.15 -2.45
C ARG A 332 -1.58 18.52 -2.13
N GLU A 333 -1.48 17.76 -1.06
CA GLU A 333 -0.19 17.31 -0.52
C GLU A 333 0.33 16.02 -1.17
N ILE A 334 -0.54 15.04 -1.46
CA ILE A 334 -0.11 13.75 -2.01
C ILE A 334 0.58 13.90 -3.38
N PRO A 335 0.07 14.72 -4.33
CA PRO A 335 0.78 14.96 -5.59
C PRO A 335 2.16 15.58 -5.40
N VAL A 336 2.36 16.42 -4.38
CA VAL A 336 3.67 17.03 -4.08
C VAL A 336 4.67 15.96 -3.64
N ILE A 337 4.25 15.02 -2.79
CA ILE A 337 5.07 13.86 -2.40
C ILE A 337 5.37 13.01 -3.63
N MET A 338 4.36 12.68 -4.44
CA MET A 338 4.51 11.85 -5.64
C MET A 338 5.43 12.46 -6.70
N ALA A 339 5.50 13.79 -6.78
CA ALA A 339 6.40 14.50 -7.68
C ALA A 339 7.86 14.54 -7.20
N SER A 340 8.13 14.17 -5.94
CA SER A 340 9.47 14.25 -5.36
C SER A 340 10.43 13.18 -5.90
N ARG A 341 11.73 13.49 -5.82
CA ARG A 341 12.78 12.51 -6.11
C ARG A 341 12.71 11.31 -5.16
N ALA A 342 12.39 11.54 -3.89
CA ALA A 342 12.28 10.47 -2.90
C ALA A 342 11.19 9.47 -3.29
N TYR A 343 10.03 9.94 -3.76
CA TYR A 343 8.95 9.05 -4.20
C TYR A 343 9.32 8.27 -5.47
N THR A 344 9.83 8.96 -6.48
CA THR A 344 10.21 8.34 -7.75
C THR A 344 11.41 7.37 -7.62
N ASN A 345 12.18 7.46 -6.53
CA ASN A 345 13.30 6.57 -6.21
C ASN A 345 12.94 5.49 -5.18
N GLY A 346 11.79 4.81 -5.38
CA GLY A 346 11.37 3.70 -4.52
C GLY A 346 10.64 4.14 -3.25
N GLY A 347 9.83 5.18 -3.35
CA GLY A 347 8.99 5.63 -2.25
C GLY A 347 7.61 4.98 -2.21
N VAL A 348 7.02 4.91 -1.02
CA VAL A 348 5.66 4.42 -0.78
C VAL A 348 4.91 5.36 0.16
N ILE A 349 3.65 5.62 -0.15
CA ILE A 349 2.76 6.44 0.67
C ILE A 349 1.64 5.54 1.19
N PHE A 350 1.44 5.54 2.50
CA PHE A 350 0.27 4.97 3.16
C PHE A 350 -0.59 6.12 3.66
N ILE A 351 -1.86 6.16 3.23
CA ILE A 351 -2.87 7.06 3.79
C ILE A 351 -3.73 6.20 4.71
N LEU A 352 -3.71 6.50 6.00
CA LEU A 352 -4.36 5.73 7.04
C LEU A 352 -5.37 6.61 7.78
N TRP A 353 -6.37 5.97 8.39
CA TRP A 353 -7.23 6.59 9.38
C TRP A 353 -6.93 5.96 10.74
N ASP A 354 -6.81 6.77 11.76
CA ASP A 354 -6.50 6.32 13.12
C ASP A 354 -7.63 5.45 13.69
N GLU A 355 -8.89 5.84 13.43
CA GLU A 355 -10.13 5.21 13.88
C GLU A 355 -11.35 5.57 13.02
N GLY A 356 -12.43 4.82 13.23
CA GLY A 356 -13.74 5.06 12.63
C GLY A 356 -14.70 5.74 13.62
N VAL A 357 -15.76 6.37 13.10
CA VAL A 357 -16.81 7.00 13.93
C VAL A 357 -17.81 6.01 14.53
N SER A 358 -17.77 4.74 14.11
CA SER A 358 -18.70 3.68 14.53
C SER A 358 -18.03 2.51 15.26
N SER A 359 -16.99 2.79 16.04
CA SER A 359 -16.21 1.78 16.79
C SER A 359 -17.05 0.85 17.68
#